data_AF-A0A136LB71-F1
#
_entry.id   AF-A0A136LB71-F1
#
_cell.length_a   1.000
_cell.length_b   1.000
_cell.length_c   1.000
_cell.angle_alpha   90.00
_cell.angle_beta   90.00
_cell.angle_gamma   90.00
#
_symmetry.space_group_name_H-M   'P 1'
#
loop_
_entity.id
_entity.type
_entity.pdbx_description
1 polymer ?
#
loop_
_entity_poly.entity_id
_entity_poly.type
_entity_poly.pdbx_seq_one_letter_code
_entity_poly.pdbx_strand_id
1 'polypeptide(L)'
;MMKRVLLIVWLLALMPMGLLSAQEQPAATPESEQPVDTTALNARQIEALPTLINARADLELLADTYFQQTGARPEGWITALDVNDPQLPVLLRLNLEILAGTIFGADERPEGWFGAIFSTPLAIARDLRHDLELVADRVVGAATIRPSGWQGGDPLMRCERAIQALVTLLERTGFSGEVDFSQENACDQLAMQAAQYAEEQLIQPDFGSEAAQTTSTTSTSILPYRVNNAYTVAFFDRRARESAGAIPLNTGFRPIGRSNTAFSNMLLISGEGFQLYVDFTTTDLSYTDFATLPPVGEDATYCTAAWCG
;
A
#
# COMPACT_ATOMS: atom_id res chain seq x y z
N MET A 1 -41.45 8.35 66.48
CA MET A 1 -42.92 8.23 66.55
C MET A 1 -43.41 7.56 65.28
N MET A 2 -43.81 6.29 65.40
CA MET A 2 -44.42 5.52 64.33
C MET A 2 -45.78 6.12 63.93
N LYS A 3 -46.06 6.24 62.63
CA LYS A 3 -47.43 6.32 62.13
C LYS A 3 -47.62 5.36 60.96
N ARG A 4 -48.59 4.50 61.20
CA ARG A 4 -49.10 3.36 60.45
C ARG A 4 -49.95 3.81 59.24
N VAL A 5 -49.91 2.97 58.19
CA VAL A 5 -51.05 2.49 57.37
C VAL A 5 -51.63 3.44 56.32
N LEU A 6 -51.59 3.02 55.05
CA LEU A 6 -52.82 2.80 54.27
C LEU A 6 -52.58 1.80 53.12
N LEU A 7 -53.37 0.72 53.13
CA LEU A 7 -53.62 -0.19 52.01
C LEU A 7 -54.59 0.48 51.04
N ILE A 8 -54.32 0.44 49.73
CA ILE A 8 -55.36 0.48 48.69
C ILE A 8 -55.01 -0.60 47.65
N VAL A 9 -55.85 -1.63 47.63
CA VAL A 9 -55.92 -2.68 46.61
C VAL A 9 -56.81 -2.16 45.48
N TRP A 10 -56.32 -2.18 44.24
CA TRP A 10 -57.18 -2.16 43.05
C TRP A 10 -56.77 -3.27 42.09
N LEU A 11 -57.80 -3.98 41.63
CA LEU A 11 -57.79 -5.24 40.91
C LEU A 11 -57.53 -5.06 39.40
N LEU A 12 -56.71 -5.97 38.88
CA LEU A 12 -56.87 -6.74 37.62
C LEU A 12 -57.14 -6.01 36.29
N ALA A 13 -56.11 -6.02 35.44
CA ALA A 13 -56.25 -6.27 34.01
C ALA A 13 -55.32 -7.43 33.61
N LEU A 14 -55.92 -8.55 33.26
CA LEU A 14 -55.28 -9.76 32.71
C LEU A 14 -54.77 -9.48 31.29
N MET A 15 -53.49 -9.73 31.04
CA MET A 15 -52.99 -10.12 29.72
C MET A 15 -52.05 -11.32 29.87
N PRO A 16 -52.13 -12.32 28.98
CA PRO A 16 -51.47 -13.60 29.17
C PRO A 16 -49.97 -13.49 28.87
N MET A 17 -49.13 -13.82 29.84
CA MET A 17 -47.73 -14.15 29.61
C MET A 17 -47.68 -15.44 28.77
N GLY A 18 -47.45 -15.28 27.47
CA GLY A 18 -47.00 -16.37 26.62
C GLY A 18 -45.66 -16.89 27.14
N LEU A 19 -45.62 -18.18 27.46
CA LEU A 19 -44.41 -18.93 27.72
C LEU A 19 -43.49 -18.84 26.48
N LEU A 20 -42.43 -18.05 26.56
CA LEU A 20 -41.29 -18.20 25.66
C LEU A 20 -40.56 -19.48 26.09
N SER A 21 -40.79 -20.58 25.36
CA SER A 21 -39.87 -21.71 25.38
C SER A 21 -38.50 -21.22 24.90
N ALA A 22 -37.52 -21.23 25.79
CA ALA A 22 -36.12 -21.15 25.38
C ALA A 22 -35.82 -22.39 24.52
N GLN A 23 -35.69 -22.19 23.20
CA GLN A 23 -35.08 -23.22 22.37
C GLN A 23 -33.60 -23.26 22.76
N GLU A 24 -33.21 -24.35 23.43
CA GLU A 24 -31.83 -24.68 23.72
C GLU A 24 -31.09 -24.81 22.38
N GLN A 25 -30.30 -23.79 22.06
CA GLN A 25 -29.44 -23.81 20.88
C GLN A 25 -28.46 -24.97 21.08
N PRO A 26 -28.41 -25.97 20.17
CA PRO A 26 -27.48 -27.07 20.32
C PRO A 26 -26.08 -26.49 20.38
N ALA A 27 -25.38 -26.80 21.47
CA ALA A 27 -24.00 -26.38 21.69
C ALA A 27 -23.19 -26.72 20.44
N ALA A 28 -22.58 -25.71 19.84
CA ALA A 28 -21.56 -25.93 18.82
C ALA A 28 -20.51 -26.85 19.45
N THR A 29 -20.30 -28.01 18.83
CA THR A 29 -19.16 -28.87 19.12
C THR A 29 -17.92 -27.97 19.12
N PRO A 30 -17.09 -27.95 20.18
CA PRO A 30 -15.85 -27.21 20.12
C PRO A 30 -15.06 -27.80 18.97
N GLU A 31 -14.92 -27.02 17.89
CA GLU A 31 -13.89 -27.24 16.90
C GLU A 31 -12.60 -27.38 17.69
N SER A 32 -11.93 -28.53 17.58
CA SER A 32 -10.70 -28.75 18.33
C SER A 32 -9.72 -27.69 17.85
N GLU A 33 -9.51 -26.67 18.68
CA GLU A 33 -8.44 -25.71 18.53
C GLU A 33 -7.16 -26.55 18.59
N GLN A 34 -6.63 -26.90 17.42
CA GLN A 34 -5.34 -27.56 17.37
C GLN A 34 -4.37 -26.64 18.10
N PRO A 35 -3.55 -27.15 19.04
CA PRO A 35 -2.59 -26.32 19.73
C PRO A 35 -1.74 -25.63 18.68
N VAL A 36 -1.82 -24.31 18.59
CA VAL A 36 -0.92 -23.52 17.74
C VAL A 36 0.47 -23.81 18.26
N ASP A 37 1.27 -24.52 17.45
CA ASP A 37 2.67 -24.73 17.76
C ASP A 37 3.37 -23.36 17.73
N THR A 38 3.50 -22.75 18.91
CA THR A 38 4.12 -21.43 19.10
C THR A 38 5.63 -21.44 18.84
N THR A 39 6.22 -22.59 18.54
CA THR A 39 7.64 -22.75 18.22
C THR A 39 7.94 -22.74 16.72
N ALA A 40 6.92 -22.90 15.86
CA ALA A 40 7.10 -22.88 14.42
C ALA A 40 6.99 -21.44 13.87
N LEU A 41 7.92 -21.05 12.99
CA LEU A 41 7.84 -19.78 12.28
C LEU A 41 6.59 -19.72 11.40
N ASN A 42 5.90 -18.58 11.41
CA ASN A 42 4.80 -18.32 10.47
C ASN A 42 5.33 -17.89 9.10
N ALA A 43 4.47 -17.88 8.07
CA ALA A 43 4.86 -17.57 6.69
C ALA A 43 5.59 -16.21 6.54
N ARG A 44 5.15 -15.17 7.27
CA ARG A 44 5.79 -13.83 7.23
C ARG A 44 7.18 -13.82 7.86
N GLN A 45 7.42 -14.69 8.84
CA GLN A 45 8.73 -14.86 9.46
C GLN A 45 9.65 -15.68 8.56
N ILE A 46 9.13 -16.73 7.92
CA ILE A 46 9.87 -17.53 6.93
C ILE A 46 10.34 -16.66 5.76
N GLU A 47 9.47 -15.77 5.26
CA GLU A 47 9.81 -14.82 4.19
C GLU A 47 10.99 -13.91 4.55
N ALA A 48 11.09 -13.47 5.81
CA ALA A 48 12.16 -12.60 6.28
C ALA A 48 13.47 -13.33 6.58
N LEU A 49 13.42 -14.65 6.77
CA LEU A 49 14.52 -15.44 7.34
C LEU A 49 15.82 -15.38 6.53
N PRO A 50 15.83 -15.47 5.18
CA PRO A 50 17.07 -15.37 4.41
C PRO A 50 17.83 -14.06 4.65
N THR A 51 17.11 -12.94 4.68
CA THR A 51 17.70 -11.61 4.96
C THR A 51 18.30 -11.54 6.35
N LEU A 52 17.61 -12.11 7.35
CA LEU A 52 18.07 -12.14 8.75
C LEU A 52 19.30 -13.02 8.96
N ILE A 53 19.35 -14.18 8.30
CA ILE A 53 20.51 -15.09 8.37
C ILE A 53 21.75 -14.39 7.82
N ASN A 54 21.66 -13.78 6.63
CA ASN A 54 22.76 -13.02 6.07
C ASN A 54 23.13 -11.86 6.99
N ALA A 55 22.15 -11.19 7.59
CA ALA A 55 22.42 -9.99 8.38
C ALA A 55 23.10 -10.32 9.70
N ARG A 56 22.76 -11.47 10.29
CA ARG A 56 23.50 -12.02 11.41
C ARG A 56 24.95 -12.30 11.03
N ALA A 57 25.19 -13.01 9.93
CA ALA A 57 26.56 -13.34 9.50
C ALA A 57 27.41 -12.08 9.29
N ASP A 58 26.83 -11.08 8.61
CA ASP A 58 27.47 -9.80 8.33
C ASP A 58 27.69 -8.96 9.59
N LEU A 59 26.74 -8.96 10.53
CA LEU A 59 26.88 -8.28 11.81
C LEU A 59 28.01 -8.88 12.67
N GLU A 60 28.11 -10.21 12.71
CA GLU A 60 29.19 -10.91 13.42
C GLU A 60 30.55 -10.64 12.76
N LEU A 61 30.62 -10.66 11.42
CA LEU A 61 31.82 -10.29 10.66
C LEU A 61 32.24 -8.85 10.91
N LEU A 62 31.27 -7.93 10.97
CA LEU A 62 31.54 -6.51 11.19
C LEU A 62 32.06 -6.25 12.60
N ALA A 63 31.51 -6.94 13.61
CA ALA A 63 32.01 -6.89 14.97
C ALA A 63 33.46 -7.40 15.04
N ASP A 64 33.76 -8.57 14.44
CA ASP A 64 35.13 -9.11 14.37
C ASP A 64 36.09 -8.12 13.70
N THR A 65 35.64 -7.47 12.61
CA THR A 65 36.42 -6.48 11.87
C THR A 65 36.72 -5.25 12.71
N TYR A 66 35.72 -4.71 13.40
CA TYR A 66 35.86 -3.52 14.24
C TYR A 66 36.81 -3.75 15.43
N PHE A 67 36.66 -4.88 16.12
CA PHE A 67 37.52 -5.23 17.27
C PHE A 67 38.88 -5.81 16.85
N GLN A 68 39.08 -6.11 15.56
CA GLN A 68 40.28 -6.78 15.04
C GLN A 68 40.56 -8.12 15.74
N GLN A 69 39.52 -8.79 16.22
CA GLN A 69 39.60 -10.03 16.98
C GLN A 69 38.34 -10.87 16.77
N THR A 70 38.52 -12.13 16.36
CA THR A 70 37.42 -13.09 16.23
C THR A 70 36.73 -13.34 17.57
N GLY A 71 35.42 -13.18 17.59
CA GLY A 71 34.55 -13.44 18.74
C GLY A 71 34.54 -12.34 19.81
N ALA A 72 35.26 -11.23 19.62
CA ALA A 72 35.19 -10.09 20.53
C ALA A 72 33.85 -9.35 20.36
N ARG A 73 33.07 -9.24 21.43
CA ARG A 73 31.73 -8.62 21.40
C ARG A 73 31.58 -7.56 22.49
N PRO A 74 30.79 -6.50 22.25
CA PRO A 74 30.45 -5.53 23.29
C PRO A 74 29.63 -6.18 24.42
N GLU A 75 29.56 -5.49 25.55
CA GLU A 75 28.69 -5.89 26.66
C GLU A 75 27.21 -5.94 26.21
N GLY A 76 26.47 -6.96 26.67
CA GLY A 76 25.07 -7.15 26.32
C GLY A 76 24.80 -7.86 24.99
N TRP A 77 25.85 -8.22 24.22
CA TRP A 77 25.69 -8.95 22.96
C TRP A 77 25.04 -10.31 23.14
N ILE A 78 24.05 -10.61 22.31
CA ILE A 78 23.37 -11.90 22.30
C ILE A 78 24.06 -12.83 21.30
N THR A 79 24.75 -13.86 21.82
CA THR A 79 25.53 -14.80 21.01
C THR A 79 24.73 -16.02 20.53
N ALA A 80 23.82 -16.51 21.38
CA ALA A 80 23.00 -17.69 21.10
C ALA A 80 21.64 -17.29 20.53
N LEU A 81 21.60 -17.07 19.21
CA LEU A 81 20.34 -16.84 18.49
C LEU A 81 19.89 -18.11 17.76
N ASP A 82 18.66 -18.53 17.99
CA ASP A 82 17.99 -19.58 17.23
C ASP A 82 17.33 -18.96 15.99
N VAL A 83 17.58 -19.56 14.82
CA VAL A 83 16.96 -19.10 13.57
C VAL A 83 15.45 -19.35 13.53
N ASN A 84 14.95 -20.25 14.36
CA ASN A 84 13.52 -20.54 14.50
C ASN A 84 12.84 -19.68 15.56
N ASP A 85 13.57 -18.76 16.23
CA ASP A 85 12.98 -17.86 17.22
C ASP A 85 12.13 -16.79 16.51
N PRO A 86 10.81 -16.71 16.81
CA PRO A 86 9.94 -15.63 16.35
C PRO A 86 10.47 -14.20 16.60
N GLN A 87 11.32 -14.02 17.61
CA GLN A 87 11.93 -12.76 18.02
C GLN A 87 13.28 -12.47 17.35
N LEU A 88 13.82 -13.37 16.53
CA LEU A 88 15.11 -13.20 15.85
C LEU A 88 15.31 -11.79 15.23
N PRO A 89 14.34 -11.17 14.52
CA PRO A 89 14.53 -9.83 13.97
C PRO A 89 14.84 -8.77 15.03
N VAL A 90 14.15 -8.82 16.17
CA VAL A 90 14.30 -7.86 17.27
C VAL A 90 15.62 -8.10 18.02
N LEU A 91 16.00 -9.37 18.22
CA LEU A 91 17.26 -9.72 18.87
C LEU A 91 18.48 -9.30 18.03
N LEU A 92 18.43 -9.52 16.71
CA LEU A 92 19.48 -9.04 15.80
C LEU A 92 19.53 -7.51 15.76
N ARG A 93 18.37 -6.84 15.78
CA ARG A 93 18.30 -5.38 15.89
C ARG A 93 18.97 -4.90 17.16
N LEU A 94 18.74 -5.55 18.30
CA LEU A 94 19.40 -5.20 19.55
C LEU A 94 20.92 -5.31 19.45
N ASN A 95 21.45 -6.39 18.89
CA ASN A 95 22.89 -6.52 18.66
C ASN A 95 23.45 -5.40 17.76
N LEU A 96 22.72 -5.03 16.70
CA LEU A 96 23.10 -3.93 15.82
C LEU A 96 23.12 -2.59 16.56
N GLU A 97 22.12 -2.30 17.41
CA GLU A 97 22.09 -1.08 18.24
C GLU A 97 23.25 -1.05 19.24
N ILE A 98 23.60 -2.19 19.85
CA ILE A 98 24.75 -2.31 20.75
C ILE A 98 26.07 -2.06 19.99
N LEU A 99 26.22 -2.62 18.78
CA LEU A 99 27.40 -2.37 17.94
C LEU A 99 27.50 -0.90 17.57
N ALA A 100 26.41 -0.31 17.10
CA ALA A 100 26.34 1.10 16.74
C ALA A 100 26.68 1.99 17.93
N GLY A 101 26.12 1.72 19.11
CA GLY A 101 26.45 2.44 20.34
C GLY A 101 27.94 2.36 20.72
N THR A 102 28.61 1.26 20.37
CA THR A 102 30.04 1.07 20.59
C THR A 102 30.90 1.83 19.57
N ILE A 103 30.44 1.95 18.32
CA ILE A 103 31.17 2.57 17.21
C ILE A 103 31.00 4.09 17.18
N PHE A 104 29.77 4.57 17.35
CA PHE A 104 29.40 5.98 17.23
C PHE A 104 29.27 6.67 18.60
N GLY A 105 28.99 5.92 19.65
CA GLY A 105 28.61 6.44 20.96
C GLY A 105 27.15 6.12 21.29
N ALA A 106 26.80 6.10 22.58
CA ALA A 106 25.52 5.58 23.07
C ALA A 106 24.30 6.25 22.39
N ASP A 107 24.35 7.58 22.22
CA ASP A 107 23.25 8.40 21.73
C ASP A 107 23.43 8.90 20.29
N GLU A 108 24.47 8.44 19.58
CA GLU A 108 24.78 8.89 18.22
C GLU A 108 24.47 7.80 17.19
N ARG A 109 23.87 8.20 16.06
CA ARG A 109 23.62 7.34 14.90
C ARG A 109 24.00 8.09 13.62
N PRO A 110 24.43 7.37 12.57
CA PRO A 110 24.76 8.00 11.29
C PRO A 110 23.51 8.60 10.63
N GLU A 111 23.74 9.50 9.68
CA GLU A 111 22.66 10.01 8.81
C GLU A 111 22.01 8.85 8.05
N GLY A 112 20.69 8.95 7.84
CA GLY A 112 19.91 7.89 7.18
C GLY A 112 19.51 6.72 8.09
N TRP A 113 19.97 6.66 9.35
CA TRP A 113 19.60 5.58 10.27
C TRP A 113 18.09 5.45 10.46
N PHE A 114 17.54 4.27 10.17
CA PHE A 114 16.12 4.00 10.35
C PHE A 114 15.77 3.68 11.80
N GLY A 115 16.58 2.84 12.43
CA GLY A 115 16.30 2.30 13.76
C GLY A 115 15.13 1.31 13.77
N ALA A 116 14.64 1.03 14.99
CA ALA A 116 13.58 0.05 15.21
C ALA A 116 12.18 0.67 15.04
N ILE A 117 11.47 0.29 13.98
CA ILE A 117 10.04 0.57 13.82
C ILE A 117 9.26 -0.75 13.88
N PHE A 118 8.22 -0.80 14.72
CA PHE A 118 7.33 -1.95 14.80
C PHE A 118 6.54 -2.08 13.51
N SER A 119 6.83 -3.13 12.74
CA SER A 119 6.21 -3.41 11.45
C SER A 119 6.16 -4.93 11.20
N THR A 120 6.14 -5.36 9.93
CA THR A 120 6.23 -6.78 9.57
C THR A 120 7.65 -7.33 9.78
N PRO A 121 7.83 -8.65 9.97
CA PRO A 121 9.16 -9.25 10.10
C PRO A 121 10.09 -8.90 8.93
N LEU A 122 9.57 -8.90 7.70
CA LEU A 122 10.35 -8.53 6.52
C LEU A 122 10.74 -7.04 6.52
N ALA A 123 9.86 -6.14 6.96
CA ALA A 123 10.20 -4.73 7.09
C ALA A 123 11.32 -4.52 8.12
N ILE A 124 11.25 -5.19 9.28
CA ILE A 124 12.32 -5.14 10.29
C ILE A 124 13.63 -5.69 9.72
N ALA A 125 13.58 -6.79 8.96
CA ALA A 125 14.76 -7.37 8.34
C ALA A 125 15.42 -6.42 7.31
N ARG A 126 14.61 -5.72 6.51
CA ARG A 126 15.10 -4.70 5.56
C ARG A 126 15.68 -3.49 6.28
N ASP A 127 15.01 -3.00 7.31
CA ASP A 127 15.52 -1.88 8.11
C ASP A 127 16.85 -2.24 8.78
N LEU A 128 16.96 -3.47 9.31
CA LEU A 128 18.18 -3.96 9.93
C LEU A 128 19.30 -4.06 8.89
N ARG A 129 18.99 -4.55 7.70
CA ARG A 129 19.95 -4.61 6.60
C ARG A 129 20.45 -3.22 6.21
N HIS A 130 19.53 -2.26 6.04
CA HIS A 130 19.87 -0.88 5.71
C HIS A 130 20.86 -0.28 6.72
N ASP A 131 20.49 -0.34 8.00
CA ASP A 131 21.29 0.24 9.06
C ASP A 131 22.66 -0.46 9.21
N LEU A 132 22.71 -1.79 9.01
CA LEU A 132 23.97 -2.55 9.00
C LEU A 132 24.92 -2.11 7.88
N GLU A 133 24.40 -1.74 6.71
CA GLU A 133 25.20 -1.20 5.61
C GLU A 133 25.79 0.18 5.96
N LEU A 134 25.06 1.02 6.71
CA LEU A 134 25.58 2.30 7.23
C LEU A 134 26.69 2.09 8.27
N VAL A 135 26.53 1.11 9.16
CA VAL A 135 27.62 0.74 10.09
C VAL A 135 28.84 0.21 9.32
N ALA A 136 28.61 -0.59 8.27
CA ALA A 136 29.69 -1.11 7.44
C ALA A 136 30.48 0.00 6.74
N ASP A 137 29.80 1.01 6.18
CA ASP A 137 30.44 2.18 5.58
C ASP A 137 31.34 2.90 6.59
N ARG A 138 30.90 3.01 7.86
CA ARG A 138 31.72 3.59 8.93
C ARG A 138 32.95 2.76 9.29
N VAL A 139 32.80 1.45 9.46
CA VAL A 139 33.88 0.56 9.90
C VAL A 139 34.93 0.40 8.81
N VAL A 140 34.52 0.29 7.55
CA VAL A 140 35.41 0.17 6.39
C VAL A 140 36.01 1.53 6.02
N GLY A 141 35.28 2.63 6.25
CA GLY A 141 35.71 3.99 5.91
C GLY A 141 35.48 4.36 4.43
N ALA A 142 34.65 3.59 3.72
CA ALA A 142 34.27 3.85 2.34
C ALA A 142 32.83 3.39 2.10
N ALA A 143 32.06 4.22 1.40
CA ALA A 143 30.75 3.80 0.90
C ALA A 143 30.92 2.65 -0.11
N THR A 144 29.97 1.72 -0.14
CA THR A 144 29.86 0.61 -1.12
C THR A 144 30.93 -0.49 -1.06
N ILE A 145 32.03 -0.30 -0.33
CA ILE A 145 33.06 -1.34 -0.12
C ILE A 145 32.70 -2.20 1.08
N ARG A 146 32.78 -3.53 0.93
CA ARG A 146 32.45 -4.49 2.00
C ARG A 146 33.62 -5.39 2.38
N PRO A 147 33.72 -5.83 3.65
CA PRO A 147 34.74 -6.77 4.09
C PRO A 147 34.66 -8.10 3.33
N SER A 148 35.78 -8.81 3.24
CA SER A 148 35.79 -10.17 2.69
C SER A 148 34.87 -11.10 3.49
N GLY A 149 34.00 -11.84 2.80
CA GLY A 149 33.03 -12.74 3.43
C GLY A 149 31.66 -12.10 3.70
N TRP A 150 31.47 -10.83 3.34
CA TRP A 150 30.17 -10.17 3.36
C TRP A 150 29.16 -10.91 2.49
N GLN A 151 28.05 -11.33 3.08
CA GLN A 151 26.94 -12.00 2.40
C GLN A 151 26.07 -10.98 1.65
N GLY A 152 25.84 -9.83 2.28
CA GLY A 152 24.97 -8.79 1.74
C GLY A 152 23.50 -9.19 1.67
N GLY A 153 22.75 -8.41 0.90
CA GLY A 153 21.34 -8.62 0.64
C GLY A 153 20.93 -8.00 -0.69
N ASP A 154 19.63 -7.82 -0.87
CA ASP A 154 19.10 -7.07 -2.00
C ASP A 154 19.67 -5.63 -1.97
N PRO A 155 20.34 -5.16 -3.05
CA PRO A 155 20.89 -3.80 -3.11
C PRO A 155 19.86 -2.70 -2.87
N LEU A 156 18.57 -2.94 -3.17
CA LEU A 156 17.48 -2.01 -2.88
C LEU A 156 17.40 -1.66 -1.38
N MET A 157 17.79 -2.58 -0.49
CA MET A 157 17.74 -2.37 0.96
C MET A 157 18.72 -1.28 1.45
N ARG A 158 19.66 -0.82 0.61
CA ARG A 158 20.53 0.33 0.90
C ARG A 158 19.82 1.67 0.74
N CYS A 159 18.68 1.70 0.03
CA CYS A 159 17.95 2.94 -0.22
C CYS A 159 17.01 3.30 0.91
N GLU A 160 16.51 4.54 0.91
CA GLU A 160 15.52 5.01 1.87
C GLU A 160 14.24 4.15 1.84
N ARG A 161 13.57 4.04 2.99
CA ARG A 161 12.36 3.21 3.17
C ARG A 161 11.28 3.52 2.14
N ALA A 162 11.10 4.80 1.80
CA ALA A 162 10.12 5.24 0.82
C ALA A 162 10.44 4.69 -0.59
N ILE A 163 11.71 4.75 -1.00
CA ILE A 163 12.18 4.21 -2.29
C ILE A 163 11.99 2.70 -2.31
N GLN A 164 12.40 1.99 -1.26
CA GLN A 164 12.20 0.54 -1.18
C GLN A 164 10.72 0.16 -1.35
N ALA A 165 9.82 0.86 -0.65
CA ALA A 165 8.38 0.58 -0.73
C ALA A 165 7.80 0.93 -2.11
N LEU A 166 8.20 2.08 -2.68
CA LEU A 166 7.75 2.53 -3.99
C LEU A 166 8.18 1.55 -5.09
N VAL A 167 9.46 1.19 -5.15
CA VAL A 167 10.00 0.27 -6.17
C VAL A 167 9.30 -1.08 -6.08
N THR A 168 9.18 -1.68 -4.89
CA THR A 168 8.45 -2.95 -4.72
C THR A 168 6.97 -2.86 -5.14
N LEU A 169 6.34 -1.70 -5.02
CA LEU A 169 4.98 -1.48 -5.51
C LEU A 169 4.95 -1.40 -7.04
N LEU A 170 5.84 -0.61 -7.65
CA LEU A 170 5.91 -0.40 -9.09
C LEU A 170 6.33 -1.65 -9.86
N GLU A 171 7.15 -2.52 -9.28
CA GLU A 171 7.51 -3.80 -9.89
C GLU A 171 6.27 -4.67 -10.20
N ARG A 172 5.18 -4.50 -9.43
CA ARG A 172 3.91 -5.20 -9.67
C ARG A 172 3.18 -4.71 -10.93
N THR A 173 3.52 -3.51 -11.42
CA THR A 173 2.98 -2.95 -12.66
C THR A 173 3.92 -3.18 -13.84
N GLY A 174 5.07 -3.83 -13.62
CA GLY A 174 6.07 -4.10 -14.65
C GLY A 174 7.22 -3.09 -14.71
N PHE A 175 7.36 -2.19 -13.72
CA PHE A 175 8.56 -1.37 -13.60
C PHE A 175 9.79 -2.25 -13.32
N SER A 176 10.90 -1.94 -13.99
CA SER A 176 12.22 -2.49 -13.68
C SER A 176 13.24 -1.36 -13.73
N GLY A 177 13.78 -0.98 -12.57
CA GLY A 177 14.85 0.02 -12.52
C GLY A 177 16.18 -0.58 -12.96
N GLU A 178 16.89 0.12 -13.85
CA GLU A 178 18.24 -0.26 -14.30
C GLU A 178 19.26 0.69 -13.67
N VAL A 179 19.87 0.25 -12.55
CA VAL A 179 20.83 1.05 -11.79
C VAL A 179 22.02 0.20 -11.36
N ASP A 180 23.22 0.79 -11.41
CA ASP A 180 24.44 0.23 -10.84
C ASP A 180 24.58 0.59 -9.35
N PHE A 181 24.28 -0.36 -8.46
CA PHE A 181 24.38 -0.19 -7.00
C PHE A 181 25.81 -0.12 -6.44
N SER A 182 26.84 -0.20 -7.29
CA SER A 182 28.21 0.13 -6.88
C SER A 182 28.46 1.64 -6.81
N GLN A 183 27.61 2.45 -7.45
CA GLN A 183 27.68 3.91 -7.41
C GLN A 183 27.02 4.46 -6.13
N GLU A 184 27.57 5.55 -5.59
CA GLU A 184 27.04 6.18 -4.37
C GLU A 184 25.63 6.77 -4.56
N ASN A 185 25.33 7.28 -5.76
CA ASN A 185 24.04 7.90 -6.09
C ASN A 185 23.02 6.91 -6.70
N ALA A 186 23.23 5.59 -6.55
CA ALA A 186 22.34 4.58 -7.11
C ALA A 186 20.89 4.74 -6.62
N CYS A 187 20.69 5.00 -5.33
CA CYS A 187 19.36 5.18 -4.76
C CYS A 187 18.63 6.42 -5.31
N ASP A 188 19.36 7.51 -5.56
CA ASP A 188 18.80 8.72 -6.18
C ASP A 188 18.40 8.46 -7.63
N GLN A 189 19.25 7.75 -8.39
CA GLN A 189 18.94 7.36 -9.76
C GLN A 189 17.71 6.46 -9.82
N LEU A 190 17.61 5.49 -8.92
CA LEU A 190 16.45 4.60 -8.85
C LEU A 190 15.18 5.36 -8.48
N ALA A 191 15.26 6.31 -7.55
CA ALA A 191 14.14 7.17 -7.18
C ALA A 191 13.65 8.01 -8.38
N MET A 192 14.57 8.57 -9.17
CA MET A 192 14.22 9.32 -10.37
C MET A 192 13.55 8.45 -11.43
N GLN A 193 14.07 7.24 -11.69
CA GLN A 193 13.47 6.30 -12.65
C GLN A 193 12.08 5.85 -12.19
N ALA A 194 11.93 5.51 -10.90
CA ALA A 194 10.65 5.11 -10.31
C ALA A 194 9.60 6.24 -10.41
N ALA A 195 10.01 7.48 -10.13
CA ALA A 195 9.13 8.65 -10.26
C ALA A 195 8.73 8.89 -11.72
N GLN A 196 9.67 8.86 -12.66
CA GLN A 196 9.38 9.01 -14.10
C GLN A 196 8.40 7.95 -14.59
N TYR A 197 8.62 6.69 -14.24
CA TYR A 197 7.72 5.61 -14.60
C TYR A 197 6.31 5.83 -14.02
N ALA A 198 6.22 6.20 -12.74
CA ALA A 198 4.93 6.46 -12.10
C ALA A 198 4.19 7.60 -12.80
N GLU A 199 4.89 8.68 -13.15
CA GLU A 199 4.31 9.79 -13.92
C GLU A 199 3.84 9.30 -15.30
N GLU A 200 4.72 8.72 -16.10
CA GLU A 200 4.43 8.39 -17.50
C GLU A 200 3.44 7.24 -17.70
N GLN A 201 3.47 6.23 -16.83
CA GLN A 201 2.76 4.96 -17.05
C GLN A 201 1.56 4.76 -16.12
N LEU A 202 1.50 5.46 -14.97
CA LEU A 202 0.45 5.25 -13.97
C LEU A 202 -0.40 6.50 -13.72
N ILE A 203 0.21 7.69 -13.67
CA ILE A 203 -0.46 8.94 -13.32
C ILE A 203 -0.97 9.66 -14.56
N GLN A 204 -0.14 9.77 -15.60
CA GLN A 204 -0.56 10.35 -16.86
C GLN A 204 -1.54 9.38 -17.55
N PRO A 205 -2.69 9.86 -18.04
CA PRO A 205 -3.51 9.06 -18.94
C PRO A 205 -2.69 8.79 -20.21
N ASP A 206 -2.73 7.56 -20.71
CA ASP A 206 -2.19 7.22 -22.03
C ASP A 206 -2.96 8.06 -23.07
N PHE A 207 -2.42 9.23 -23.39
CA PHE A 207 -2.78 9.91 -24.61
C PHE A 207 -2.16 9.08 -25.71
N GLY A 208 -2.88 8.04 -26.12
CA GLY A 208 -2.47 7.15 -27.20
C GLY A 208 -1.78 7.99 -28.26
N SER A 209 -0.50 7.68 -28.48
CA SER A 209 0.49 8.39 -29.28
C SER A 209 -0.10 9.38 -30.28
N GLU A 210 0.52 10.55 -30.41
CA GLU A 210 0.29 11.65 -31.39
C GLU A 210 0.31 11.23 -32.88
N ALA A 211 -0.39 10.17 -33.25
CA ALA A 211 -0.64 9.65 -34.58
C ALA A 211 -2.16 9.63 -34.86
N ALA A 212 -2.88 10.65 -34.38
CA ALA A 212 -4.19 11.02 -34.90
C ALA A 212 -4.49 12.52 -34.74
N GLN A 213 -3.48 13.40 -34.85
CA GLN A 213 -3.72 14.71 -35.46
C GLN A 213 -3.86 14.56 -36.97
N THR A 214 -4.78 13.69 -37.42
CA THR A 214 -5.53 14.02 -38.62
C THR A 214 -6.58 15.01 -38.16
N THR A 215 -6.39 16.27 -38.52
CA THR A 215 -7.48 17.21 -38.78
C THR A 215 -8.52 16.51 -39.66
N SER A 216 -9.41 15.75 -39.03
CA SER A 216 -10.66 15.31 -39.62
C SER A 216 -11.62 16.48 -39.50
N THR A 217 -11.39 17.49 -40.32
CA THR A 217 -12.38 18.46 -40.74
C THR A 217 -13.50 17.74 -41.50
N THR A 218 -14.36 16.99 -40.81
CA THR A 218 -15.75 16.65 -41.23
C THR A 218 -16.48 15.82 -40.17
N SER A 219 -16.98 16.47 -39.12
CA SER A 219 -18.19 16.05 -38.41
C SER A 219 -18.76 17.24 -37.65
N THR A 220 -19.56 18.05 -38.36
CA THR A 220 -20.46 19.07 -37.80
C THR A 220 -21.58 18.42 -37.00
N SER A 221 -21.23 17.83 -35.86
CA SER A 221 -22.12 17.66 -34.71
C SER A 221 -21.52 18.50 -33.60
N ILE A 222 -21.94 19.76 -33.48
CA ILE A 222 -21.59 20.59 -32.33
C ILE A 222 -22.35 19.99 -31.15
N LEU A 223 -21.71 19.03 -30.46
CA LEU A 223 -22.23 18.50 -29.22
C LEU A 223 -22.19 19.60 -28.15
N PRO A 224 -23.24 19.72 -27.32
CA PRO A 224 -23.47 20.89 -26.47
C PRO A 224 -22.49 21.02 -25.30
N TYR A 225 -21.82 19.93 -24.92
CA TYR A 225 -20.92 19.85 -23.77
C TYR A 225 -19.61 19.18 -24.17
N ARG A 226 -18.56 19.47 -23.42
CA ARG A 226 -17.20 18.96 -23.62
C ARG A 226 -16.56 18.55 -22.30
N VAL A 227 -15.70 17.54 -22.41
CA VAL A 227 -14.78 17.19 -21.33
C VAL A 227 -13.75 18.31 -21.18
N ASN A 228 -13.67 18.89 -19.98
CA ASN A 228 -12.76 20.02 -19.67
C ASN A 228 -11.67 19.64 -18.66
N ASN A 229 -11.64 18.38 -18.22
CA ASN A 229 -10.66 17.85 -17.28
C ASN A 229 -9.91 16.67 -17.90
N ALA A 230 -8.57 16.67 -17.80
CA ALA A 230 -7.71 15.62 -18.34
C ALA A 230 -7.85 14.28 -17.60
N TYR A 231 -8.44 14.29 -16.41
CA TYR A 231 -8.63 13.12 -15.55
C TYR A 231 -10.07 12.59 -15.56
N THR A 232 -10.87 12.93 -16.58
CA THR A 232 -12.21 12.39 -16.73
C THR A 232 -12.15 10.91 -17.10
N VAL A 233 -12.35 10.04 -16.12
CA VAL A 233 -12.45 8.60 -16.32
C VAL A 233 -13.89 8.21 -16.64
N ALA A 234 -14.07 7.38 -17.67
CA ALA A 234 -15.35 6.83 -18.06
C ALA A 234 -15.52 5.40 -17.53
N PHE A 235 -16.75 5.02 -17.22
CA PHE A 235 -17.10 3.74 -16.61
C PHE A 235 -18.27 3.08 -17.33
N PHE A 236 -18.25 1.74 -17.41
CA PHE A 236 -19.35 0.96 -17.96
C PHE A 236 -20.55 0.89 -17.02
N ASP A 237 -20.35 1.15 -15.74
CA ASP A 237 -21.41 1.12 -14.74
C ASP A 237 -21.44 2.36 -13.85
N ARG A 238 -22.66 2.69 -13.39
CA ARG A 238 -22.92 3.85 -12.51
C ARG A 238 -22.27 3.77 -11.12
N ARG A 239 -21.65 2.65 -10.74
CA ARG A 239 -20.92 2.49 -9.48
C ARG A 239 -19.40 2.58 -9.69
N ALA A 240 -18.95 2.91 -10.91
CA ALA A 240 -17.55 3.06 -11.25
C ALA A 240 -16.70 1.82 -10.90
N ARG A 241 -17.23 0.62 -11.12
CA ARG A 241 -16.54 -0.65 -10.84
C ARG A 241 -15.71 -1.11 -12.02
N GLU A 242 -16.14 -0.81 -13.23
CA GLU A 242 -15.47 -1.17 -14.47
C GLU A 242 -15.16 0.09 -15.27
N SER A 243 -13.87 0.46 -15.35
CA SER A 243 -13.41 1.59 -16.14
C SER A 243 -13.38 1.21 -17.62
N ALA A 244 -13.77 2.17 -18.46
CA ALA A 244 -13.65 2.07 -19.91
C ALA A 244 -12.41 2.80 -20.46
N GLY A 245 -11.77 3.66 -19.65
CA GLY A 245 -10.62 4.47 -20.04
C GLY A 245 -10.81 5.95 -19.72
N ALA A 246 -9.75 6.75 -19.92
CA ALA A 246 -9.80 8.20 -19.75
C ALA A 246 -10.29 8.89 -21.03
N ILE A 247 -11.28 9.78 -20.91
CA ILE A 247 -11.81 10.53 -22.06
C ILE A 247 -10.85 11.68 -22.40
N PRO A 248 -10.43 11.82 -23.67
CA PRO A 248 -9.57 12.93 -24.08
C PRO A 248 -10.21 14.30 -23.83
N LEU A 249 -9.36 15.28 -23.51
CA LEU A 249 -9.78 16.68 -23.39
C LEU A 249 -10.51 17.17 -24.64
N ASN A 250 -11.47 18.05 -24.43
CA ASN A 250 -12.32 18.64 -25.46
C ASN A 250 -13.20 17.65 -26.24
N THR A 251 -13.27 16.37 -25.83
CA THR A 251 -14.21 15.41 -26.41
C THR A 251 -15.64 15.90 -26.19
N GLY A 252 -16.39 16.06 -27.29
CA GLY A 252 -17.78 16.50 -27.25
C GLY A 252 -18.70 15.36 -26.82
N PHE A 253 -19.72 15.67 -26.02
CA PHE A 253 -20.71 14.69 -25.58
C PHE A 253 -22.12 15.29 -25.45
N ARG A 254 -23.12 14.41 -25.40
CA ARG A 254 -24.49 14.72 -25.02
C ARG A 254 -24.85 14.00 -23.72
N PRO A 255 -25.33 14.71 -22.69
CA PRO A 255 -25.84 14.07 -21.48
C PRO A 255 -27.15 13.34 -21.79
N ILE A 256 -27.27 12.11 -21.31
CA ILE A 256 -28.46 11.27 -21.45
C ILE A 256 -29.27 11.31 -20.15
N GLY A 257 -28.58 11.16 -19.02
CA GLY A 257 -29.23 11.13 -17.72
C GLY A 257 -28.24 11.06 -16.57
N ARG A 258 -28.78 11.07 -15.35
CA ARG A 258 -27.98 11.00 -14.12
C ARG A 258 -28.29 9.75 -13.31
N SER A 259 -27.37 9.34 -12.45
CA SER A 259 -27.61 8.26 -11.50
C SER A 259 -28.85 8.54 -10.63
N ASN A 260 -29.62 7.49 -10.34
CA ASN A 260 -30.80 7.58 -9.47
C ASN A 260 -30.46 7.63 -7.96
N THR A 261 -29.16 7.55 -7.63
CA THR A 261 -28.67 7.56 -6.25
C THR A 261 -28.38 9.01 -5.82
N ALA A 262 -28.98 9.46 -4.71
CA ALA A 262 -28.94 10.86 -4.29
C ALA A 262 -27.53 11.45 -4.02
N PHE A 263 -26.54 10.60 -3.75
CA PHE A 263 -25.15 10.99 -3.48
C PHE A 263 -24.22 10.75 -4.68
N SER A 264 -24.74 10.36 -5.84
CA SER A 264 -23.95 10.01 -7.01
C SER A 264 -23.89 11.17 -8.00
N ASN A 265 -22.67 11.57 -8.36
CA ASN A 265 -22.40 12.55 -9.41
C ASN A 265 -22.29 11.90 -10.80
N MET A 266 -22.65 10.61 -10.92
CA MET A 266 -22.49 9.88 -12.16
C MET A 266 -23.52 10.33 -13.19
N LEU A 267 -23.01 10.69 -14.36
CA LEU A 267 -23.70 11.18 -15.54
C LEU A 267 -23.49 10.18 -16.68
N LEU A 268 -24.58 9.69 -17.26
CA LEU A 268 -24.51 8.93 -18.50
C LEU A 268 -24.38 9.91 -19.67
N ILE A 269 -23.30 9.79 -20.43
CA ILE A 269 -23.01 10.59 -21.61
C ILE A 269 -22.90 9.72 -22.85
N SER A 270 -23.19 10.29 -24.01
CA SER A 270 -22.92 9.68 -25.31
C SER A 270 -22.17 10.64 -26.21
N GLY A 271 -21.16 10.12 -26.90
CA GLY A 271 -20.39 10.83 -27.91
C GLY A 271 -20.02 9.89 -29.06
N GLU A 272 -19.03 10.29 -29.85
CA GLU A 272 -18.59 9.51 -31.02
C GLU A 272 -17.94 8.20 -30.59
N GLY A 273 -18.64 7.07 -30.81
CA GLY A 273 -18.13 5.73 -30.49
C GLY A 273 -18.19 5.36 -29.02
N PHE A 274 -18.97 6.06 -28.19
CA PHE A 274 -19.12 5.67 -26.77
C PHE A 274 -20.47 6.10 -26.17
N GLN A 275 -20.91 5.33 -25.17
CA GLN A 275 -21.95 5.68 -24.22
C GLN A 275 -21.59 5.13 -22.85
N LEU A 276 -21.21 6.01 -21.92
CA LEU A 276 -20.56 5.64 -20.66
C LEU A 276 -20.91 6.60 -19.52
N TYR A 277 -20.63 6.17 -18.30
CA TYR A 277 -20.79 6.98 -17.10
C TYR A 277 -19.52 7.77 -16.80
N VAL A 278 -19.66 9.07 -16.50
CA VAL A 278 -18.59 9.95 -16.02
C VAL A 278 -19.05 10.73 -14.79
N ASP A 279 -18.11 11.25 -13.99
CA ASP A 279 -18.47 12.24 -12.98
C ASP A 279 -18.73 13.60 -13.65
N PHE A 280 -19.92 14.17 -13.48
CA PHE A 280 -20.29 15.44 -14.12
C PHE A 280 -19.37 16.60 -13.72
N THR A 281 -18.76 16.55 -12.53
CA THR A 281 -17.85 17.59 -12.02
C THR A 281 -16.55 17.69 -12.82
N THR A 282 -16.27 16.69 -13.65
CA THR A 282 -15.13 16.65 -14.57
C THR A 282 -15.47 17.13 -15.98
N THR A 283 -16.66 17.72 -16.16
CA THR A 283 -17.17 18.21 -17.44
C THR A 283 -17.53 19.69 -17.36
N ASP A 284 -17.90 20.31 -18.50
CA ASP A 284 -18.45 21.66 -18.54
C ASP A 284 -19.97 21.74 -18.26
N LEU A 285 -20.61 20.62 -17.92
CA LEU A 285 -22.02 20.57 -17.53
C LEU A 285 -22.23 21.25 -16.17
N SER A 286 -23.11 22.25 -16.13
CA SER A 286 -23.45 22.92 -14.86
C SER A 286 -24.26 22.00 -13.94
N TYR A 287 -24.16 22.22 -12.61
CA TYR A 287 -24.99 21.49 -11.65
C TYR A 287 -26.49 21.68 -11.91
N THR A 288 -26.90 22.88 -12.33
CA THR A 288 -28.29 23.18 -12.65
C THR A 288 -28.79 22.33 -13.80
N ASP A 289 -27.98 22.14 -14.85
CA ASP A 289 -28.34 21.30 -15.99
C ASP A 289 -28.32 19.82 -15.59
N PHE A 290 -27.29 19.38 -14.85
CA PHE A 290 -27.19 18.03 -14.30
C PHE A 290 -28.43 17.65 -13.46
N ALA A 291 -28.88 18.54 -12.58
CA ALA A 291 -30.02 18.28 -11.70
C ALA A 291 -31.36 18.12 -12.46
N THR A 292 -31.47 18.68 -13.67
CA THR A 292 -32.66 18.56 -14.52
C THR A 292 -32.72 17.26 -15.33
N LEU A 293 -31.61 16.50 -15.38
CA LEU A 293 -31.54 15.27 -16.15
C LEU A 293 -32.39 14.14 -15.54
N PRO A 294 -32.99 13.28 -16.38
CA PRO A 294 -33.75 12.14 -15.91
C PRO A 294 -32.83 11.11 -15.21
N PRO A 295 -33.35 10.37 -14.21
CA PRO A 295 -32.62 9.28 -13.62
C PRO A 295 -32.48 8.13 -14.63
N VAL A 296 -31.26 7.61 -14.78
CA VAL A 296 -30.94 6.46 -15.64
C VAL A 296 -30.80 5.18 -14.83
N GLY A 297 -31.21 4.07 -15.44
CA GLY A 297 -31.17 2.72 -14.88
C GLY A 297 -29.86 2.01 -15.22
N GLU A 298 -29.94 0.73 -15.55
CA GLU A 298 -28.84 0.03 -16.23
C GLU A 298 -29.05 0.16 -17.73
N ASP A 299 -28.59 1.27 -18.29
CA ASP A 299 -28.59 1.49 -19.73
C ASP A 299 -27.45 0.74 -20.42
N ALA A 300 -27.62 0.44 -21.70
CA ALA A 300 -26.57 -0.18 -22.51
C ALA A 300 -25.36 0.76 -22.63
N THR A 301 -24.24 0.38 -22.04
CA THR A 301 -22.97 1.09 -22.16
C THR A 301 -22.06 0.40 -23.17
N TYR A 302 -21.26 1.18 -23.89
CA TYR A 302 -20.29 0.67 -24.84
C TYR A 302 -19.17 1.67 -25.06
N CYS A 303 -18.00 1.17 -25.47
CA CYS A 303 -16.83 1.97 -25.81
C CYS A 303 -16.13 1.33 -27.01
N THR A 304 -16.12 2.03 -28.14
CA THR A 304 -15.39 1.65 -29.36
C THR A 304 -14.47 2.78 -29.86
N ALA A 305 -14.31 3.83 -29.05
CA ALA A 305 -13.39 4.91 -29.31
C ALA A 305 -11.93 4.47 -29.09
N ALA A 306 -10.97 5.19 -29.68
CA ALA A 306 -9.56 4.82 -29.64
C ALA A 306 -8.93 4.88 -28.23
N TRP A 307 -9.51 5.66 -27.33
CA TRP A 307 -9.08 5.80 -25.93
C TRP A 307 -9.69 4.76 -24.99
N CYS A 308 -10.54 3.87 -25.51
CA CYS A 308 -11.13 2.80 -24.72
C CYS A 308 -10.07 1.73 -24.39
N GLY A 309 -9.81 1.48 -23.10
CA GLY A 309 -8.79 0.54 -22.61
C GLY A 309 -8.72 0.49 -21.10
#